data_AF-A0A2I1HEI0-F1
#
_entry.id   AF-A0A2I1HEI0-F1
#
_cell.length_a   1.000
_cell.length_b   1.000
_cell.length_c   1.000
_cell.angle_alpha   90.00
_cell.angle_beta   90.00
_cell.angle_gamma   90.00
#
_symmetry.space_group_name_H-M   'P 1'
#
loop_
_entity.id
_entity.type
_entity.pdbx_description
1 polymer ?
#
loop_
_entity_poly.entity_id
_entity_poly.type
_entity_poly.pdbx_seq_one_letter_code
_entity_poly.pdbx_strand_id
1 'polypeptide(L)'
;MPFQSRLEEIRNITKINRAIFDILDAGKEEIERAINTIKEVQDSIDCNYQFVNAAKWRHEVLEDLLWIISGEESPKSSEELPKLSLIAYVDNYEYIISRERGKNQSFRQFMLLESCYEKSRKLDSENSDATLGFAKCLLKLFKYAQVIQLSDTSPYLASLSEYWYFRSIAYCKKADYKNAQENIVEALKLDNKNKQRLFLKKLTEENTIKRRIDSYEREKKAIKYEMNYLRVLRAT
;
A
#
# COMPACT_ATOMS: atom_id res chain seq x y z
N MET A 1 32.20 4.06 1.69
CA MET A 1 32.22 4.71 3.03
C MET A 1 30.78 4.95 3.46
N PRO A 2 30.36 4.54 4.68
CA PRO A 2 28.97 4.67 5.14
C PRO A 2 28.43 6.11 5.14
N PHE A 3 29.31 7.10 5.34
CA PHE A 3 28.96 8.52 5.37
C PHE A 3 28.49 9.06 4.01
N GLN A 4 29.16 8.68 2.91
CA GLN A 4 28.78 9.13 1.57
C GLN A 4 27.42 8.60 1.17
N SER A 5 27.16 7.30 1.39
CA SER A 5 25.87 6.69 1.11
C SER A 5 24.74 7.29 1.97
N ARG A 6 25.01 7.64 3.23
CA ARG A 6 24.03 8.30 4.11
C ARG A 6 23.74 9.75 3.70
N LEU A 7 24.77 10.49 3.28
CA LEU A 7 24.60 11.84 2.74
C LEU A 7 23.76 11.83 1.45
N GLU A 8 23.98 10.82 0.61
CA GLU A 8 23.24 10.65 -0.63
C GLU A 8 21.77 10.27 -0.38
N GLU A 9 21.49 9.45 0.65
CA GLU A 9 20.11 9.19 1.09
C GLU A 9 19.39 10.47 1.54
N ILE A 10 20.06 11.36 2.30
CA ILE A 10 19.50 12.66 2.72
C ILE A 10 19.24 13.57 1.52
N ARG A 11 20.15 13.58 0.53
CA ARG A 11 19.95 14.33 -0.72
C ARG A 11 18.76 13.80 -1.51
N ASN A 12 18.64 12.49 -1.66
CA ASN A 12 17.51 11.86 -2.35
C ASN A 12 16.18 12.19 -1.66
N ILE A 13 16.13 12.14 -0.32
CA ILE A 13 14.96 12.58 0.44
C ILE A 13 14.58 14.04 0.14
N THR A 14 15.55 14.93 0.05
CA THR A 14 15.31 16.35 -0.22
C THR A 14 14.78 16.56 -1.64
N LYS A 15 15.36 15.86 -2.62
CA LYS A 15 14.89 15.86 -4.02
C LYS A 15 13.46 15.36 -4.12
N ILE A 16 13.13 14.27 -3.41
CA ILE A 16 11.75 13.74 -3.35
C ILE A 16 10.80 14.80 -2.78
N ASN A 17 11.12 15.43 -1.65
CA ASN A 17 10.26 16.46 -1.07
C ASN A 17 10.00 17.61 -2.04
N ARG A 18 11.01 18.03 -2.83
CA ARG A 18 10.84 19.04 -3.88
C ARG A 18 9.89 18.57 -4.97
N ALA A 19 10.10 17.35 -5.48
CA ALA A 19 9.24 16.78 -6.51
C ALA A 19 7.77 16.66 -6.06
N ILE A 20 7.50 16.40 -4.76
CA ILE A 20 6.13 16.42 -4.23
C ILE A 20 5.48 17.79 -4.45
N PHE A 21 6.18 18.89 -4.14
CA PHE A 21 5.64 20.23 -4.36
C PHE A 21 5.40 20.51 -5.85
N ASP A 22 6.38 20.19 -6.70
CA ASP A 22 6.24 20.35 -8.16
C ASP A 22 5.03 19.54 -8.69
N ILE A 23 4.80 18.30 -8.23
CA ILE A 23 3.62 17.51 -8.64
C ILE A 23 2.32 18.16 -8.17
N LEU A 24 2.27 18.64 -6.91
CA LEU A 24 1.06 19.22 -6.33
C LEU A 24 0.65 20.55 -7.00
N ASP A 25 1.61 21.30 -7.54
CA ASP A 25 1.33 22.51 -8.31
C ASP A 25 0.66 22.20 -9.66
N ALA A 26 0.76 20.95 -10.15
CA ALA A 26 0.10 20.40 -11.34
C ALA A 26 0.30 21.19 -12.65
N GLY A 27 1.27 22.11 -12.69
CA GLY A 27 1.67 22.84 -13.89
C GLY A 27 2.54 21.98 -14.81
N LYS A 28 2.50 22.26 -16.11
CA LYS A 28 3.21 21.44 -17.11
C LYS A 28 4.73 21.44 -16.90
N GLU A 29 5.30 22.60 -16.59
CA GLU A 29 6.74 22.75 -16.35
C GLU A 29 7.15 22.12 -15.02
N GLU A 30 6.29 22.23 -14.00
CA GLU A 30 6.45 21.64 -12.68
C GLU A 30 6.45 20.11 -12.79
N ILE A 31 5.51 19.53 -13.54
CA ILE A 31 5.43 18.09 -13.81
C ILE A 31 6.69 17.59 -14.53
N GLU A 32 7.20 18.31 -15.53
CA GLU A 32 8.43 17.94 -16.24
C GLU A 32 9.66 17.97 -15.30
N ARG A 33 9.75 18.98 -14.42
CA ARG A 33 10.80 19.03 -13.39
C ARG A 33 10.68 17.90 -12.38
N ALA A 34 9.46 17.54 -11.99
CA ALA A 34 9.22 16.41 -11.09
C ALA A 34 9.67 15.08 -11.74
N ILE A 35 9.33 14.84 -13.01
CA ILE A 35 9.74 13.65 -13.76
C ILE A 35 11.27 13.53 -13.82
N ASN A 36 11.96 14.63 -14.16
CA ASN A 36 13.42 14.64 -14.19
C ASN A 36 14.03 14.37 -12.81
N THR A 37 13.45 14.96 -11.76
CA THR A 37 13.90 14.75 -10.37
C THR A 37 13.69 13.30 -9.91
N ILE A 38 12.56 12.68 -10.26
CA ILE A 38 12.26 11.26 -10.00
C ILE A 38 13.30 10.37 -10.67
N LYS A 39 13.67 10.67 -11.92
CA LYS A 39 14.69 9.92 -12.67
C LYS A 39 16.07 10.02 -12.01
N GLU A 40 16.49 11.22 -11.62
CA GLU A 40 17.76 11.41 -10.92
C GLU A 40 17.84 10.65 -9.59
N VAL A 41 16.74 10.63 -8.84
CA VAL A 41 16.66 9.88 -7.57
C VAL A 41 16.73 8.38 -7.84
N GLN A 42 16.05 7.89 -8.88
CA GLN A 42 16.11 6.48 -9.28
C GLN A 42 17.55 6.08 -9.62
N ASP A 43 18.22 6.86 -10.47
CA ASP A 43 19.59 6.57 -10.89
C ASP A 43 20.55 6.61 -9.68
N SER A 44 20.34 7.53 -8.73
CA SER A 44 21.10 7.58 -7.48
C SER A 44 20.85 6.36 -6.57
N ILE A 45 19.62 5.85 -6.52
CA ILE A 45 19.27 4.62 -5.79
C ILE A 45 19.91 3.41 -6.46
N ASP A 46 19.83 3.30 -7.79
CA ASP A 46 20.38 2.18 -8.56
C ASP A 46 21.91 2.07 -8.41
N CYS A 47 22.60 3.21 -8.25
CA CYS A 47 24.04 3.27 -8.01
C CYS A 47 24.46 3.06 -6.54
N ASN A 48 23.54 3.10 -5.57
CA ASN A 48 23.85 3.02 -4.13
C ASN A 48 23.20 1.80 -3.46
N TYR A 49 24.03 0.84 -3.03
CA TYR A 49 23.54 -0.39 -2.37
C TYR A 49 23.41 -0.31 -0.84
N GLN A 50 23.83 0.81 -0.23
CA GLN A 50 23.81 1.01 1.22
C GLN A 50 22.87 2.17 1.57
N PHE A 51 21.99 1.96 2.56
CA PHE A 51 21.06 2.99 3.08
C PHE A 51 20.14 3.62 2.03
N VAL A 52 19.45 2.82 1.22
CA VAL A 52 18.48 3.32 0.21
C VAL A 52 17.02 3.02 0.54
N ASN A 53 16.74 2.30 1.62
CA ASN A 53 15.38 1.86 1.92
C ASN A 53 14.42 3.05 2.07
N ALA A 54 14.76 4.11 2.82
CA ALA A 54 13.82 5.22 2.99
C ALA A 54 13.58 6.00 1.69
N ALA A 55 14.64 6.20 0.89
CA ALA A 55 14.55 6.88 -0.40
C ALA A 55 13.73 6.06 -1.41
N LYS A 56 13.95 4.74 -1.48
CA LYS A 56 13.21 3.83 -2.37
C LYS A 56 11.71 3.84 -2.10
N TRP A 57 11.31 3.70 -0.83
CA TRP A 57 9.89 3.73 -0.44
C TRP A 57 9.23 5.07 -0.80
N ARG A 58 9.94 6.19 -0.62
CA ARG A 58 9.40 7.51 -0.93
C ARG A 58 9.38 7.80 -2.42
N HIS A 59 10.32 7.24 -3.18
CA HIS A 59 10.35 7.32 -4.64
C HIS A 59 9.15 6.59 -5.26
N GLU A 60 8.83 5.38 -4.80
CA GLU A 60 7.65 4.63 -5.26
C GLU A 60 6.33 5.40 -5.00
N VAL A 61 6.17 5.94 -3.79
CA VAL A 61 5.00 6.76 -3.43
C VAL A 61 4.93 8.03 -4.28
N LEU A 62 6.07 8.59 -4.68
CA LEU A 62 6.17 9.77 -5.51
C LEU A 62 5.77 9.48 -6.96
N GLU A 63 6.14 8.33 -7.51
CA GLU A 63 5.68 7.88 -8.84
C GLU A 63 4.17 7.64 -8.87
N ASP A 64 3.62 7.01 -7.83
CA ASP A 64 2.18 6.84 -7.69
C ASP A 64 1.47 8.21 -7.60
N LEU A 65 2.03 9.17 -6.85
CA LEU A 65 1.49 10.53 -6.71
C LEU A 65 1.52 11.30 -8.05
N LEU A 66 2.64 11.24 -8.78
CA LEU A 66 2.79 11.84 -10.10
C LEU A 66 1.68 11.33 -11.01
N TRP A 67 1.56 10.01 -11.14
CA TRP A 67 0.57 9.40 -12.01
C TRP A 67 -0.86 9.78 -11.64
N ILE A 68 -1.20 9.82 -10.35
CA ILE A 68 -2.54 10.21 -9.88
C ILE A 68 -2.90 11.65 -10.28
N ILE A 69 -1.94 12.58 -10.27
CA ILE A 69 -2.19 14.00 -10.49
C ILE A 69 -2.07 14.39 -11.97
N SER A 70 -1.06 13.89 -12.68
CA SER A 70 -0.78 14.28 -14.07
C SER A 70 -1.23 13.25 -15.12
N GLY A 71 -1.42 11.99 -14.72
CA GLY A 71 -1.60 10.87 -15.66
C GLY A 71 -0.32 10.45 -16.40
N GLU A 72 0.80 11.13 -16.15
CA GLU A 72 2.09 10.87 -16.81
C GLU A 72 2.86 9.74 -16.11
N GLU A 73 3.65 9.00 -16.89
CA GLU A 73 4.49 7.91 -16.38
C GLU A 73 5.93 8.38 -16.17
N SER A 74 6.62 7.77 -15.19
CA SER A 74 8.07 7.85 -15.15
C SER A 74 8.67 7.02 -16.31
N PRO A 75 9.83 7.42 -16.88
CA PRO A 75 10.32 6.89 -18.16
C PRO A 75 10.64 5.38 -18.22
N LYS A 76 10.53 4.61 -17.12
CA LYS A 76 11.02 3.21 -17.06
C LYS A 76 9.93 2.13 -17.20
N SER A 77 8.64 2.47 -17.39
CA SER A 77 7.56 1.47 -17.26
C SER A 77 7.09 0.79 -18.57
N SER A 78 7.57 1.21 -19.74
CA SER A 78 7.06 0.64 -21.01
C SER A 78 7.79 -0.66 -21.40
N GLU A 79 7.50 -1.76 -20.70
CA GLU A 79 7.66 -3.08 -21.33
C GLU A 79 6.36 -3.42 -22.09
N GLU A 80 6.48 -3.58 -23.41
CA GLU A 80 5.38 -3.95 -24.29
C GLU A 80 4.69 -5.24 -23.83
N LEU A 81 3.37 -5.16 -23.66
CA LEU A 81 2.57 -6.24 -23.11
C LEU A 81 2.25 -7.34 -24.13
N PRO A 82 2.44 -8.63 -23.80
CA PRO A 82 2.06 -9.74 -24.68
C PRO A 82 0.54 -9.90 -24.78
N LYS A 83 0.03 -10.17 -25.99
CA LYS A 83 -1.36 -10.57 -26.26
C LYS A 83 -1.61 -11.99 -25.73
N LEU A 84 -1.95 -12.12 -24.45
CA LEU A 84 -2.36 -13.38 -23.81
C LEU A 84 -3.88 -13.41 -23.54
N SER A 85 -4.45 -14.62 -23.40
CA SER A 85 -5.84 -14.79 -22.94
C SER A 85 -6.02 -14.17 -21.55
N LEU A 86 -7.21 -13.66 -21.21
CA LEU A 86 -7.43 -12.83 -20.02
C LEU A 86 -7.03 -13.53 -18.70
N ILE A 87 -7.20 -14.85 -18.62
CA ILE A 87 -6.78 -15.69 -17.48
C ILE A 87 -5.26 -15.82 -17.46
N ALA A 88 -4.63 -16.18 -18.57
CA ALA A 88 -3.17 -16.25 -18.67
C ALA A 88 -2.51 -14.88 -18.47
N TYR A 89 -3.21 -13.80 -18.80
CA TYR A 89 -2.81 -12.42 -18.55
C TYR A 89 -2.84 -12.11 -17.05
N VAL A 90 -3.93 -12.44 -16.35
CA VAL A 90 -4.04 -12.26 -14.89
C VAL A 90 -3.01 -13.11 -14.15
N ASP A 91 -2.84 -14.37 -14.51
CA ASP A 91 -1.89 -15.28 -13.88
C ASP A 91 -0.44 -14.84 -14.12
N ASN A 92 -0.14 -14.35 -15.34
CA ASN A 92 1.16 -13.79 -15.65
C ASN A 92 1.41 -12.49 -14.86
N TYR A 93 0.41 -11.63 -14.68
CA TYR A 93 0.55 -10.44 -13.84
C TYR A 93 0.71 -10.76 -12.36
N GLU A 94 -0.07 -11.68 -11.80
CA GLU A 94 0.16 -12.15 -10.43
C GLU A 94 1.54 -12.81 -10.28
N TYR A 95 1.99 -13.55 -11.29
CA TYR A 95 3.32 -14.13 -11.34
C TYR A 95 4.41 -13.05 -11.35
N ILE A 96 4.34 -12.06 -12.25
CA ILE A 96 5.25 -10.91 -12.32
C ILE A 96 5.29 -10.19 -10.97
N ILE A 97 4.12 -9.88 -10.41
CA ILE A 97 3.97 -9.24 -9.09
C ILE A 97 4.56 -10.09 -7.96
N SER A 98 4.45 -11.42 -8.05
CA SER A 98 5.01 -12.35 -7.06
C SER A 98 6.52 -12.53 -7.20
N ARG A 99 7.07 -12.31 -8.40
CA ARG A 99 8.50 -12.40 -8.71
C ARG A 99 9.23 -11.12 -8.36
N GLU A 100 8.58 -9.96 -8.52
CA GLU A 100 9.07 -8.64 -8.05
C GLU A 100 9.05 -8.49 -6.52
N ARG A 101 9.14 -9.59 -5.76
CA ARG A 101 9.11 -9.71 -4.28
C ARG A 101 10.20 -8.92 -3.53
N GLY A 102 10.93 -8.04 -4.20
CA GLY A 102 11.80 -7.01 -3.64
C GLY A 102 11.04 -5.76 -3.18
N LYS A 103 10.00 -5.95 -2.35
CA LYS A 103 9.39 -4.94 -1.45
C LYS A 103 8.84 -3.68 -2.15
N ASN A 104 7.64 -3.82 -2.71
CA ASN A 104 6.49 -2.89 -2.67
C ASN A 104 5.77 -2.85 -4.01
N GLN A 105 4.58 -3.43 -4.01
CA GLN A 105 3.67 -3.38 -5.15
C GLN A 105 3.17 -1.93 -5.30
N SER A 106 3.39 -1.31 -6.47
CA SER A 106 2.94 0.06 -6.72
C SER A 106 1.42 0.12 -6.78
N PHE A 107 0.84 1.24 -6.36
CA PHE A 107 -0.61 1.46 -6.44
C PHE A 107 -1.13 1.24 -7.87
N ARG A 108 -0.33 1.64 -8.86
CA ARG A 108 -0.61 1.42 -10.29
C ARG A 108 -0.78 -0.05 -10.68
N GLN A 109 0.07 -0.96 -10.19
CA GLN A 109 -0.06 -2.39 -10.50
C GLN A 109 -1.40 -2.95 -10.00
N PHE A 110 -1.85 -2.50 -8.83
CA PHE A 110 -3.15 -2.92 -8.29
C PHE A 110 -4.34 -2.34 -9.08
N MET A 111 -4.22 -1.12 -9.63
CA MET A 111 -5.24 -0.55 -10.52
C MET A 111 -5.39 -1.36 -11.81
N LEU A 112 -4.27 -1.81 -12.40
CA LEU A 112 -4.31 -2.68 -13.58
C LEU A 112 -4.93 -4.04 -13.27
N LEU A 113 -4.49 -4.68 -12.18
CA LEU A 113 -5.08 -5.95 -11.72
C LEU A 113 -6.57 -5.83 -11.44
N GLU A 114 -7.01 -4.75 -10.79
CA GLU A 114 -8.43 -4.48 -10.52
C GLU A 114 -9.23 -4.52 -11.82
N SER A 115 -8.77 -3.82 -12.87
CA SER A 115 -9.43 -3.80 -14.18
C SER A 115 -9.50 -5.19 -14.83
N CYS A 116 -8.42 -5.97 -14.72
CA CYS A 116 -8.38 -7.32 -15.27
C CYS A 116 -9.32 -8.28 -14.54
N TYR A 117 -9.30 -8.27 -13.21
CA TYR A 117 -10.20 -9.08 -12.41
C TYR A 117 -11.66 -8.66 -12.58
N GLU A 118 -11.94 -7.36 -12.73
CA GLU A 118 -13.30 -6.88 -12.99
C GLU A 118 -13.82 -7.41 -14.34
N LYS A 119 -12.99 -7.36 -15.39
CA LYS A 119 -13.34 -7.92 -16.71
C LYS A 119 -13.55 -9.43 -16.62
N SER A 120 -12.66 -10.16 -15.95
CA SER A 120 -12.78 -11.61 -15.80
C SER A 120 -14.06 -11.98 -15.04
N ARG A 121 -14.39 -11.24 -13.97
CA ARG A 121 -15.62 -11.43 -13.19
C ARG A 121 -16.89 -11.10 -13.98
N LYS A 122 -16.84 -10.13 -14.90
CA LYS A 122 -17.98 -9.82 -15.79
C LYS A 122 -18.21 -10.90 -16.84
N LEU A 123 -17.15 -11.58 -17.28
CA LEU A 123 -17.23 -12.69 -18.24
C LEU A 123 -17.70 -13.99 -17.56
N ASP A 124 -17.25 -14.24 -16.33
CA ASP A 124 -17.65 -15.37 -15.52
C ASP A 124 -17.91 -14.89 -14.09
N SER A 125 -19.19 -14.69 -13.78
CA SER A 125 -19.64 -14.18 -12.49
C SER A 125 -19.41 -15.16 -11.34
N GLU A 126 -19.27 -16.46 -11.63
CA GLU A 126 -19.05 -17.51 -10.63
C GLU A 126 -17.57 -17.83 -10.43
N ASN A 127 -16.66 -17.17 -11.16
CA ASN A 127 -15.24 -17.31 -10.98
C ASN A 127 -14.78 -16.74 -9.62
N SER A 128 -14.64 -17.66 -8.66
CA SER A 128 -14.27 -17.33 -7.28
C SER A 128 -12.87 -16.74 -7.15
N ASP A 129 -11.91 -17.23 -7.95
CA ASP A 129 -10.54 -16.74 -7.94
C ASP A 129 -10.46 -15.30 -8.46
N ALA A 130 -11.16 -15.01 -9.56
CA ALA A 130 -11.20 -13.67 -10.12
C ALA A 130 -11.85 -12.67 -9.14
N THR A 131 -12.91 -13.09 -8.46
CA THR A 131 -13.63 -12.22 -7.51
C THR A 131 -12.86 -12.03 -6.21
N LEU A 132 -12.15 -13.05 -5.71
CA LEU A 132 -11.22 -12.91 -4.59
C LEU A 132 -10.02 -12.02 -4.94
N GLY A 133 -9.47 -12.18 -6.15
CA GLY A 133 -8.42 -11.33 -6.69
C GLY A 133 -8.85 -9.87 -6.77
N PHE A 134 -10.07 -9.62 -7.26
CA PHE A 134 -10.69 -8.30 -7.27
C PHE A 134 -10.80 -7.72 -5.85
N ALA A 135 -11.32 -8.48 -4.89
CA ALA A 135 -11.46 -8.04 -3.49
C ALA A 135 -10.11 -7.66 -2.86
N LYS A 136 -9.06 -8.45 -3.14
CA LYS A 136 -7.68 -8.18 -2.70
C LYS A 136 -7.14 -6.88 -3.30
N CYS A 137 -7.40 -6.61 -4.58
CA CYS A 137 -7.01 -5.36 -5.23
C CYS A 137 -7.75 -4.16 -4.61
N LEU A 138 -9.07 -4.25 -4.42
CA LEU A 138 -9.85 -3.22 -3.75
C LEU A 138 -9.31 -2.89 -2.35
N LEU A 139 -8.92 -3.90 -1.57
CA LEU A 139 -8.32 -3.72 -0.25
C LEU A 139 -7.00 -2.94 -0.31
N LYS A 140 -6.18 -3.23 -1.33
CA LYS A 140 -4.88 -2.59 -1.56
C LYS A 140 -5.00 -1.17 -2.10
N LEU A 141 -6.07 -0.90 -2.84
CA LEU A 141 -6.46 0.42 -3.35
C LEU A 141 -7.30 1.24 -2.36
N PHE A 142 -7.42 0.79 -1.10
CA PHE A 142 -8.15 1.49 -0.04
C PHE A 142 -9.67 1.65 -0.31
N LYS A 143 -10.24 0.88 -1.26
CA LYS A 143 -11.67 0.88 -1.63
C LYS A 143 -12.49 -0.01 -0.68
N TYR A 144 -12.43 0.26 0.61
CA TYR A 144 -12.96 -0.61 1.67
C TYR A 144 -14.47 -0.82 1.63
N ALA A 145 -15.24 0.20 1.26
CA ALA A 145 -16.70 0.08 1.13
C ALA A 145 -17.09 -0.95 0.06
N GLN A 146 -16.38 -0.95 -1.07
CA GLN A 146 -16.63 -1.90 -2.15
C GLN A 146 -16.29 -3.34 -1.75
N VAL A 147 -15.20 -3.55 -0.98
CA VAL A 147 -14.90 -4.88 -0.42
C VAL A 147 -16.05 -5.39 0.45
N ILE A 148 -16.61 -4.52 1.30
CA ILE A 148 -17.68 -4.87 2.25
C ILE A 148 -18.99 -5.22 1.55
N GLN A 149 -19.33 -4.51 0.47
CA GLN A 149 -20.55 -4.69 -0.33
C GLN A 149 -20.40 -5.77 -1.41
N LEU A 150 -19.19 -6.30 -1.63
CA LEU A 150 -18.93 -7.25 -2.71
C LEU A 150 -19.81 -8.51 -2.61
N SER A 151 -20.10 -8.96 -1.38
CA SER A 151 -21.01 -10.08 -1.10
C SER A 151 -22.43 -9.87 -1.63
N ASP A 152 -22.87 -8.62 -1.75
CA ASP A 152 -24.22 -8.29 -2.21
C ASP A 152 -24.36 -8.60 -3.71
N THR A 153 -23.26 -8.44 -4.45
CA THR A 153 -23.16 -8.77 -5.88
C THR A 153 -22.67 -10.18 -6.17
N SER A 154 -22.05 -10.84 -5.19
CA SER A 154 -21.45 -12.17 -5.35
C SER A 154 -21.67 -13.00 -4.08
N PRO A 155 -22.90 -13.50 -3.84
CA PRO A 155 -23.27 -14.15 -2.58
C PRO A 155 -22.43 -15.39 -2.25
N TYR A 156 -21.93 -16.10 -3.26
CA TYR A 156 -21.07 -17.27 -3.07
C TYR A 156 -19.77 -16.94 -2.33
N LEU A 157 -19.31 -15.68 -2.31
CA LEU A 157 -18.14 -15.28 -1.51
C LEU A 157 -18.34 -15.52 -0.01
N ALA A 158 -19.59 -15.60 0.46
CA ALA A 158 -19.88 -15.90 1.86
C ALA A 158 -19.43 -17.31 2.29
N SER A 159 -19.14 -18.22 1.35
CA SER A 159 -18.55 -19.53 1.66
C SER A 159 -17.02 -19.53 1.68
N LEU A 160 -16.37 -18.43 1.33
CA LEU A 160 -14.91 -18.34 1.21
C LEU A 160 -14.27 -17.66 2.43
N SER A 161 -13.43 -18.40 3.14
CA SER A 161 -12.71 -17.91 4.33
C SER A 161 -11.85 -16.67 4.03
N GLU A 162 -11.20 -16.63 2.87
CA GLU A 162 -10.39 -15.50 2.39
C GLU A 162 -11.18 -14.21 2.29
N TYR A 163 -12.41 -14.29 1.78
CA TYR A 163 -13.24 -13.10 1.60
C TYR A 163 -13.61 -12.49 2.95
N TRP A 164 -14.06 -13.31 3.91
CA TRP A 164 -14.33 -12.87 5.28
C TRP A 164 -13.10 -12.25 5.94
N TYR A 165 -11.91 -12.80 5.69
CA TYR A 165 -10.65 -12.22 6.13
C TYR A 165 -10.41 -10.83 5.53
N PHE A 166 -10.58 -10.66 4.21
CA PHE A 166 -10.43 -9.35 3.55
C PHE A 166 -11.46 -8.33 4.04
N ARG A 167 -12.71 -8.75 4.23
CA ARG A 167 -13.80 -7.92 4.76
C ARG A 167 -13.52 -7.47 6.19
N SER A 168 -12.98 -8.34 7.03
CA SER A 168 -12.52 -7.99 8.39
C SER A 168 -11.44 -6.91 8.38
N ILE A 169 -10.45 -7.00 7.48
CA ILE A 169 -9.43 -5.96 7.33
C ILE A 169 -10.08 -4.64 6.89
N ALA A 170 -11.00 -4.68 5.93
CA ALA A 170 -11.70 -3.49 5.45
C ALA A 170 -12.47 -2.78 6.57
N TYR A 171 -13.21 -3.51 7.40
CA TYR A 171 -13.87 -2.95 8.59
C TYR A 171 -12.89 -2.36 9.60
N CYS A 172 -11.78 -3.05 9.89
CA CYS A 172 -10.74 -2.56 10.77
C CYS A 172 -10.13 -1.23 10.27
N LYS A 173 -9.91 -1.10 8.96
CA LYS A 173 -9.42 0.14 8.32
C LYS A 173 -10.43 1.29 8.36
N LYS A 174 -11.73 0.97 8.42
CA LYS A 174 -12.80 1.94 8.68
C LYS A 174 -13.04 2.23 10.17
N ALA A 175 -12.17 1.71 11.06
CA ALA A 175 -12.31 1.78 12.51
C ALA A 175 -13.57 1.11 13.08
N ASP A 176 -14.21 0.23 12.31
CA ASP A 176 -15.34 -0.57 12.75
C ASP A 176 -14.85 -1.92 13.28
N TYR A 177 -14.35 -1.88 14.50
CA TYR A 177 -13.67 -3.01 15.11
C TYR A 177 -14.61 -4.14 15.50
N LYS A 178 -15.87 -3.84 15.78
CA LYS A 178 -16.88 -4.85 16.11
C LYS A 178 -17.15 -5.73 14.90
N ASN A 179 -17.48 -5.13 13.76
CA ASN A 179 -17.68 -5.87 12.52
C ASN A 179 -16.40 -6.56 12.06
N ALA A 180 -15.23 -5.95 12.27
CA ALA A 180 -13.96 -6.61 11.99
C ALA A 180 -13.78 -7.91 12.80
N GLN A 181 -14.11 -7.92 14.10
CA GLN A 181 -14.04 -9.12 14.95
C GLN A 181 -15.02 -10.20 14.50
N GLU A 182 -16.26 -9.83 14.20
CA GLU A 182 -17.27 -10.77 13.74
C GLU A 182 -16.83 -11.45 12.43
N ASN A 183 -16.33 -10.67 11.46
CA ASN A 183 -15.91 -11.19 10.16
C ASN A 183 -14.66 -12.09 10.25
N ILE A 184 -13.69 -11.81 11.13
CA ILE A 184 -12.52 -12.70 11.29
C ILE A 184 -12.90 -14.02 11.97
N VAL A 185 -13.90 -14.00 12.85
CA VAL A 185 -14.44 -15.21 13.47
C VAL A 185 -15.16 -16.06 12.43
N GLU A 186 -15.96 -15.46 11.53
CA GLU A 186 -16.57 -16.19 10.41
C GLU A 186 -15.52 -16.79 9.47
N ALA A 187 -14.45 -16.04 9.15
CA ALA A 187 -13.33 -16.58 8.37
C ALA A 187 -12.73 -17.85 9.03
N LEU A 188 -12.50 -17.80 10.35
CA LEU A 188 -11.91 -18.90 11.12
C LEU A 188 -12.83 -20.11 11.29
N LYS A 189 -14.15 -19.92 11.22
CA LYS A 189 -15.12 -21.03 11.21
C LYS A 189 -15.05 -21.81 9.90
N LEU A 190 -14.87 -21.12 8.77
CA LEU A 190 -14.78 -21.74 7.45
C LEU A 190 -13.43 -22.41 7.21
N ASP A 191 -12.33 -21.74 7.56
CA ASP A 191 -10.99 -22.29 7.47
C ASP A 191 -10.13 -21.73 8.59
N ASN A 192 -9.40 -22.61 9.27
CA ASN A 192 -8.70 -22.28 10.49
C ASN A 192 -7.23 -21.90 10.23
N LYS A 193 -7.00 -20.85 9.41
CA LYS A 193 -5.64 -20.47 9.01
C LYS A 193 -4.92 -19.68 10.10
N ASN A 194 -3.63 -19.98 10.27
CA ASN A 194 -2.78 -19.31 11.27
C ASN A 194 -2.73 -17.77 11.08
N LYS A 195 -2.72 -17.30 9.82
CA LYS A 195 -2.72 -15.87 9.50
C LYS A 195 -3.95 -15.14 10.05
N GLN A 196 -5.12 -15.77 9.99
CA GLN A 196 -6.37 -15.20 10.51
C GLN A 196 -6.38 -15.18 12.04
N ARG A 197 -5.86 -16.23 12.70
CA ARG A 197 -5.72 -16.26 14.16
C ARG A 197 -4.80 -15.15 14.66
N LEU A 198 -3.65 -14.96 14.00
CA LEU A 198 -2.71 -13.90 14.34
C LEU A 198 -3.34 -12.52 14.17
N PHE A 199 -4.12 -12.34 13.10
CA PHE A 199 -4.85 -11.09 12.88
C PHE A 199 -5.92 -10.84 13.96
N LEU A 200 -6.70 -11.86 14.34
CA LEU A 200 -7.68 -11.76 15.43
C LEU A 200 -7.00 -11.37 16.75
N LYS A 201 -5.87 -12.02 17.09
CA LYS A 201 -5.08 -11.69 18.29
C LYS A 201 -4.61 -10.24 18.25
N LYS A 202 -4.08 -9.78 17.11
CA LYS A 202 -3.67 -8.38 16.94
C LYS A 202 -4.85 -7.43 17.13
N LEU A 203 -6.02 -7.77 16.59
CA LEU A 203 -7.21 -6.95 16.64
C LEU A 203 -7.79 -6.86 18.06
N THR A 204 -7.85 -7.97 18.81
CA THR A 204 -8.27 -7.95 20.23
C THR A 204 -7.29 -7.17 21.11
N GLU A 205 -6.00 -7.29 20.83
CA GLU A 205 -4.94 -6.56 21.51
C GLU A 205 -4.97 -5.04 21.21
N GLU A 206 -5.11 -4.64 19.94
CA GLU A 206 -5.16 -3.23 19.50
C GLU A 206 -6.50 -2.53 19.80
N ASN A 207 -7.58 -3.29 19.99
CA ASN A 207 -8.92 -2.76 20.33
C ASN A 207 -9.10 -2.46 21.81
N THR A 208 -8.14 -2.81 22.67
CA THR A 208 -8.19 -2.32 24.03
C THR A 208 -7.99 -0.81 24.00
N ILE A 209 -9.09 -0.05 24.13
CA ILE A 209 -9.11 1.42 24.29
C ILE A 209 -8.03 1.85 25.28
N LYS A 210 -7.83 1.04 26.33
CA LYS A 210 -6.75 1.13 27.31
C LYS A 210 -5.34 1.19 26.68
N ARG A 211 -4.95 0.27 25.78
CA ARG A 211 -3.64 0.32 25.12
C ARG A 211 -3.46 1.53 24.21
N ARG A 212 -4.51 1.98 23.53
CA ARG A 212 -4.44 3.20 22.70
C ARG A 212 -4.23 4.44 23.56
N ILE A 213 -4.96 4.53 24.68
CA ILE A 213 -4.76 5.58 25.69
C ILE A 213 -3.34 5.48 26.28
N ASP A 214 -2.87 4.29 26.64
CA ASP A 214 -1.54 4.06 27.18
C ASP A 214 -0.41 4.39 26.18
N SER A 215 -0.65 4.20 24.87
CA SER A 215 0.28 4.61 23.81
C SER A 215 0.33 6.13 23.68
N TYR A 216 -0.84 6.77 23.62
CA TYR A 216 -0.96 8.22 23.53
C TYR A 216 -0.33 8.93 24.74
N GLU A 217 -0.59 8.44 25.96
CA GLU A 217 -0.01 9.00 27.18
C GLU A 217 1.52 8.79 27.24
N ARG A 218 2.05 7.69 26.68
CA ARG A 218 3.50 7.48 26.57
C ARG A 218 4.14 8.44 25.59
N GLU A 219 3.58 8.59 24.39
CA GLU A 219 4.09 9.54 23.38
C GLU A 219 4.03 10.98 23.89
N LYS A 220 2.93 11.37 24.54
CA LYS A 220 2.78 12.69 25.17
C LYS A 220 3.86 12.96 26.22
N LYS A 221 4.22 11.96 27.04
CA LYS A 221 5.31 12.07 28.01
C LYS A 221 6.68 12.19 27.33
N ALA A 222 6.93 11.43 26.26
CA ALA A 222 8.16 11.52 25.48
C ALA A 222 8.33 12.91 24.86
N ILE A 223 7.29 13.43 24.20
CA ILE A 223 7.29 14.78 23.62
C ILE A 223 7.56 15.83 24.70
N LYS A 224 6.93 15.71 25.87
CA LYS A 224 7.17 16.63 27.00
C LYS A 224 8.63 16.58 27.47
N TYR A 225 9.23 15.39 27.52
CA TYR A 225 10.63 15.21 27.88
C TYR A 225 11.56 15.85 26.84
N GLU A 226 11.35 15.59 25.54
CA GLU A 226 12.13 16.21 24.46
C GLU A 226 12.01 17.74 24.45
N MET A 227 10.81 18.28 24.64
CA MET A 227 10.62 19.73 24.74
C MET A 227 11.37 20.35 25.92
N ASN A 228 11.39 19.67 27.06
CA ASN A 228 12.14 20.12 28.23
C ASN A 228 13.65 20.05 27.99
N TYR A 229 14.14 18.96 27.38
CA TYR A 229 15.53 18.81 27.01
C TYR A 229 16.01 19.91 26.05
N LEU A 230 15.22 20.22 25.01
CA LEU A 230 15.51 21.31 24.07
C LEU A 230 15.46 22.70 24.71
N ARG A 231 14.60 22.93 25.72
CA ARG A 231 14.60 24.18 26.49
C ARG A 231 15.86 24.36 27.32
N VAL A 232 16.32 23.30 27.99
CA VAL A 232 17.55 23.34 28.79
C VAL A 232 18.77 23.61 27.90
N LEU A 233 18.88 22.94 26.75
CA LEU A 233 19.94 23.17 25.77
C LEU A 233 19.98 24.59 25.17
N ARG A 234 18.84 25.28 25.08
CA ARG A 234 18.77 26.67 24.59
C ARG A 234 19.12 27.70 25.68
N ALA A 235 19.14 27.29 26.94
CA ALA A 235 19.43 28.15 28.07
C ALA A 235 20.91 28.09 28.53
N THR A 236 21.69 27.19 27.92
CA THR A 236 23.16 27.04 28.08
C THR A 236 23.88 27.56 26.85
#